data_AF-A0A7V7QL75-F1
#
_entry.id   AF-A0A7V7QL75-F1
#
_cell.length_a   1.000
_cell.length_b   1.000
_cell.length_c   1.000
_cell.angle_alpha   90.00
_cell.angle_beta   90.00
_cell.angle_gamma   90.00
#
_symmetry.space_group_name_H-M   'P 1'
#
loop_
_entity.id
_entity.type
_entity.pdbx_description
1 polymer ?
#
loop_
_entity_poly.entity_id
_entity_poly.type
_entity_poly.pdbx_seq_one_letter_code
_entity_poly.pdbx_strand_id
1 'polypeptide(L)'
;MGIISWIIIGGIAGWLASMITGNNAKMGVGSNILVGIVGGVIGGFIMNIIGSTGMTGFNLWSLVVSFIGSVILLFIINALFKNKV
;
A
#
# COMPACT_ATOMS: atom_id res chain seq x y z
N MET A 1 -12.18 -4.85 -14.16
CA MET A 1 -11.16 -4.81 -13.09
C MET A 1 -10.72 -6.23 -12.78
N GLY A 2 -9.60 -6.68 -13.36
CA GLY A 2 -9.09 -8.01 -13.03
C GLY A 2 -8.54 -8.00 -11.61
N ILE A 3 -9.08 -8.84 -10.72
CA ILE A 3 -8.58 -9.08 -9.35
C ILE A 3 -7.06 -9.31 -9.34
N ILE A 4 -6.55 -9.96 -10.38
CA ILE A 4 -5.11 -10.19 -10.62
C ILE A 4 -4.32 -8.87 -10.66
N SER A 5 -4.85 -7.84 -11.31
CA SER A 5 -4.18 -6.54 -11.42
C SER A 5 -4.04 -5.84 -10.06
N TRP A 6 -5.05 -5.98 -9.19
CA TRP A 6 -5.01 -5.42 -7.83
C TRP A 6 -4.01 -6.13 -6.94
N ILE A 7 -3.94 -7.46 -7.07
CA ILE A 7 -2.97 -8.27 -6.32
C ILE A 7 -1.54 -7.92 -6.74
N ILE A 8 -1.29 -7.78 -8.05
CA ILE A 8 0.05 -7.43 -8.56
C ILE A 8 0.44 -6.02 -8.11
N ILE A 9 -0.41 -5.02 -8.36
CA ILE A 9 -0.09 -3.63 -7.99
C ILE A 9 0.02 -3.48 -6.47
N GLY A 10 -0.92 -4.06 -5.73
CA GLY A 10 -0.90 -4.05 -4.27
C GLY A 10 0.35 -4.72 -3.73
N GLY A 11 0.70 -5.92 -4.21
CA GLY A 11 1.91 -6.63 -3.81
C GLY A 11 3.18 -5.80 -4.01
N ILE A 12 3.33 -5.17 -5.18
CA ILE A 12 4.49 -4.32 -5.48
C ILE A 12 4.49 -3.07 -4.57
N ALA A 13 3.34 -2.40 -4.45
CA ALA A 13 3.20 -1.18 -3.64
C ALA A 13 3.47 -1.44 -2.15
N GLY A 14 2.92 -2.51 -1.60
CA GLY A 14 3.11 -2.90 -0.20
C GLY A 14 4.55 -3.35 0.08
N TRP A 15 5.20 -4.02 -0.88
CA TRP A 15 6.62 -4.37 -0.77
C TRP A 15 7.52 -3.12 -0.78
N LEU A 16 7.30 -2.19 -1.72
CA LEU A 16 8.02 -0.91 -1.75
C LEU A 16 7.81 -0.11 -0.45
N ALA A 17 6.58 -0.08 0.07
CA ALA A 17 6.28 0.57 1.34
C ALA A 17 6.99 -0.10 2.53
N SER A 18 7.09 -1.43 2.52
CA SER A 18 7.81 -2.20 3.56
C SER A 18 9.32 -1.92 3.56
N MET A 19 9.93 -1.66 2.39
CA MET A 19 11.33 -1.26 2.33
C MET A 19 11.56 0.11 2.96
N ILE A 20 10.70 1.08 2.65
CA ILE A 20 10.81 2.46 3.16
C ILE A 20 10.61 2.50 4.67
N THR A 21 9.68 1.69 5.18
CA THR A 21 9.38 1.64 6.61
C THR A 21 10.29 0.69 7.40
N GLY A 22 11.29 0.07 6.75
CA GLY A 22 12.22 -0.88 7.39
C GLY A 22 11.58 -2.21 7.80
N ASN A 23 10.33 -2.47 7.40
CA ASN A 23 9.58 -3.67 7.75
C ASN A 23 9.86 -4.88 6.83
N ASN A 24 10.58 -4.69 5.73
CA ASN A 24 10.84 -5.72 4.71
C ASN A 24 11.42 -7.03 5.29
N ALA A 25 12.26 -6.96 6.33
CA ALA A 25 12.82 -8.16 6.97
C ALA A 25 11.79 -9.00 7.74
N LYS A 26 10.67 -8.40 8.16
CA LYS A 26 9.59 -9.05 8.91
C LYS A 26 8.37 -9.35 8.02
N MET A 27 8.26 -8.71 6.87
CA MET A 27 7.12 -8.83 5.95
C MET A 27 7.42 -9.80 4.81
N GLY A 28 6.65 -10.88 4.72
CA GLY A 28 6.67 -11.79 3.58
C GLY A 28 5.82 -11.29 2.41
N VAL A 29 5.86 -12.01 1.28
CA VAL A 29 5.08 -11.70 0.07
C VAL A 29 3.58 -11.57 0.37
N GLY A 30 3.02 -12.44 1.20
CA GLY A 30 1.61 -12.38 1.60
C GLY A 30 1.27 -11.11 2.38
N SER A 31 2.11 -10.71 3.33
CA SER A 31 1.93 -9.48 4.12
C SER A 31 2.03 -8.23 3.24
N ASN A 32 2.96 -8.22 2.27
CA ASN A 32 3.11 -7.12 1.33
C ASN A 32 1.87 -6.95 0.44
N ILE A 33 1.30 -8.05 -0.06
CA ILE A 33 0.04 -8.01 -0.82
C ILE A 33 -1.10 -7.47 0.05
N LEU A 34 -1.23 -7.96 1.29
CA LEU A 34 -2.29 -7.53 2.20
C LEU A 34 -2.20 -6.04 2.53
N VAL A 35 -1.00 -5.57 2.90
CA VAL A 35 -0.71 -4.16 3.16
C VAL A 35 -0.95 -3.32 1.91
N GLY A 36 -0.55 -3.82 0.75
CA GLY A 36 -0.80 -3.18 -0.54
C GLY A 36 -2.28 -2.98 -0.87
N ILE A 37 -3.11 -4.01 -0.62
CA ILE A 37 -4.55 -3.94 -0.86
C ILE A 37 -5.20 -2.97 0.13
N VAL A 38 -4.92 -3.10 1.43
CA VAL A 38 -5.48 -2.23 2.47
C VAL A 38 -5.00 -0.78 2.28
N GLY A 39 -3.72 -0.60 1.99
CA GLY A 39 -3.12 0.68 1.64
C GLY A 39 -3.69 1.26 0.34
N GLY A 40 -4.03 0.43 -0.64
CA GLY A 40 -4.77 0.80 -1.85
C GLY A 40 -6.12 1.43 -1.56
N VAL A 41 -6.87 0.84 -0.63
CA VAL A 41 -8.18 1.36 -0.19
C VAL A 41 -8.00 2.69 0.56
N ILE A 42 -7.05 2.76 1.49
CA ILE A 42 -6.75 3.98 2.26
C ILE A 42 -6.28 5.12 1.34
N GLY A 43 -5.33 4.83 0.45
CA GLY A 43 -4.82 5.77 -0.53
C GLY A 43 -5.93 6.23 -1.47
N GLY A 44 -6.76 5.31 -1.97
CA GLY A 44 -7.92 5.64 -2.81
C GLY A 44 -8.89 6.59 -2.11
N PHE A 45 -9.15 6.37 -0.82
CA PHE A 45 -10.00 7.24 0.00
C PHE A 45 -9.39 8.65 0.15
N ILE A 46 -8.09 8.76 0.44
CA ILE A 46 -7.39 10.04 0.53
C ILE A 46 -7.45 10.79 -0.81
N MET A 47 -7.17 10.09 -1.91
CA MET A 47 -7.19 10.69 -3.25
C MET A 47 -8.60 11.16 -3.64
N ASN A 48 -9.64 10.46 -3.20
CA ASN A 48 -11.02 10.85 -3.45
C ASN A 48 -11.39 12.14 -2.72
N ILE A 49 -10.90 12.34 -1.49
CA ILE A 49 -11.14 13.56 -0.71
C ILE A 49 -10.50 14.79 -1.38
N ILE A 50 -9.32 14.63 -1.98
CA ILE A 50 -8.61 15.74 -2.66
C ILE A 50 -9.11 15.98 -4.10
N GLY A 51 -10.26 15.39 -4.49
CA GLY A 51 -10.83 15.53 -5.83
C GLY A 51 -10.08 14.77 -6.93
N SER A 52 -9.24 13.81 -6.54
CA SER A 52 -8.47 12.98 -7.46
C SER A 52 -9.08 11.59 -7.61
N THR A 53 -8.57 10.82 -8.57
CA THR A 53 -9.05 9.45 -8.83
C THR A 53 -8.27 8.45 -7.99
N GLY A 54 -8.97 7.47 -7.40
CA GLY A 54 -8.35 6.39 -6.63
C GLY A 54 -7.71 5.32 -7.52
N MET A 55 -7.75 4.06 -7.08
CA MET A 55 -7.29 2.94 -7.92
C MET A 55 -8.22 2.75 -9.14
N THR A 56 -7.72 3.07 -10.32
CA THR A 56 -8.43 2.97 -11.60
C THR A 56 -8.12 1.68 -12.37
N GLY A 57 -7.10 0.90 -11.99
CA GLY A 57 -6.77 -0.39 -12.63
C GLY A 57 -5.27 -0.71 -12.69
N PHE A 58 -4.82 -1.39 -13.75
CA PHE A 58 -3.39 -1.70 -13.99
C PHE A 58 -2.63 -0.46 -14.51
N ASN A 59 -2.49 0.57 -13.68
CA ASN A 59 -1.85 1.83 -14.09
C ASN A 59 -0.81 2.27 -13.05
N LEU A 60 0.22 3.00 -13.52
CA LEU A 60 1.20 3.65 -12.63
C LEU A 60 0.51 4.49 -11.56
N TRP A 61 -0.58 5.16 -11.92
CA TRP A 61 -1.38 5.93 -10.98
C TRP A 61 -1.88 5.11 -9.80
N SER A 62 -2.46 3.93 -10.06
CA SER A 62 -2.97 3.05 -9.00
C SER A 62 -1.84 2.51 -8.11
N LEU A 63 -0.65 2.32 -8.67
CA LEU A 63 0.53 1.95 -7.91
C LEU A 63 0.99 3.07 -6.99
N VAL A 64 1.01 4.32 -7.45
CA VAL A 64 1.35 5.49 -6.62
C VAL A 64 0.34 5.65 -5.48
N VAL A 65 -0.97 5.58 -5.79
CA VAL A 65 -2.02 5.71 -4.79
C VAL A 65 -1.95 4.59 -3.74
N SER A 66 -1.78 3.34 -4.17
CA SER A 66 -1.65 2.19 -3.26
C SER A 66 -0.36 2.25 -2.45
N PHE A 67 0.74 2.72 -3.04
CA PHE A 67 2.02 2.88 -2.36
C PHE A 67 1.94 3.96 -1.28
N ILE A 68 1.39 5.15 -1.58
CA ILE A 68 1.23 6.22 -0.60
C ILE A 68 0.36 5.74 0.58
N GLY A 69 -0.78 5.10 0.29
CA GLY A 69 -1.64 4.58 1.35
C GLY A 69 -0.99 3.44 2.15
N SER A 70 -0.18 2.59 1.51
CA SER A 70 0.58 1.52 2.18
C SER A 70 1.68 2.06 3.09
N VAL A 71 2.40 3.11 2.67
CA VAL A 71 3.40 3.80 3.49
C VAL A 71 2.74 4.39 4.73
N ILE A 72 1.62 5.09 4.57
CA ILE A 72 0.85 5.66 5.68
C ILE A 72 0.39 4.55 6.64
N LEU A 73 -0.18 3.46 6.10
CA LEU A 73 -0.64 2.33 6.89
C LEU A 73 0.50 1.71 7.72
N LEU A 74 1.64 1.40 7.09
CA LEU A 74 2.79 0.83 7.79
C LEU A 74 3.40 1.82 8.79
N PHE A 75 3.38 3.11 8.50
CA PHE A 75 3.84 4.13 9.44
C PHE A 75 2.99 4.16 10.70
N ILE A 76 1.66 4.12 10.56
CA ILE A 76 0.72 4.04 11.69
C ILE A 76 0.93 2.73 12.47
N ILE A 77 1.05 1.61 11.77
CA ILE A 77 1.32 0.31 12.40
C ILE A 77 2.64 0.37 13.18
N ASN A 78 3.72 0.87 12.61
CA ASN A 78 5.00 0.99 13.30
C ASN A 78 4.92 1.90 14.54
N ALA A 79 4.20 3.02 14.41
CA ALA A 79 3.99 3.96 15.51
C ALA A 79 3.18 3.33 16.66
N LEU A 80 2.09 2.62 16.33
CA LEU A 80 1.23 1.96 17.31
C LEU A 80 1.90 0.76 17.97
N PHE A 81 2.56 -0.07 17.18
CA PHE A 81 3.15 -1.32 17.66
C PHE A 81 4.55 -1.14 18.24
N LYS A 82 5.06 0.10 18.34
CA LYS A 82 6.36 0.47 18.93
C LYS A 82 7.48 -0.50 18.58
N ASN A 83 7.42 -1.08 17.39
CA ASN A 83 8.52 -1.80 16.78
C ASN A 83 9.45 -0.71 16.29
N LYS A 84 10.21 -0.13 17.23
CA LYS A 84 11.50 0.45 16.90
C LYS A 84 12.23 -0.63 16.10
N VAL A 85 12.31 -0.41 14.79
CA VAL A 85 13.39 -0.97 13.99
C VAL A 85 14.69 -0.50 14.62
#